data_AF-A0A955BDR3-F1
#
_entry.id   AF-A0A955BDR3-F1
#
_cell.length_a   1.000
_cell.length_b   1.000
_cell.length_c   1.000
_cell.angle_alpha   90.00
_cell.angle_beta   90.00
_cell.angle_gamma   90.00
#
_symmetry.space_group_name_H-M   'P 1'
#
loop_
_entity.id
_entity.type
_entity.pdbx_description
1 polymer ?
#
loop_
_entity_poly.entity_id
_entity_poly.type
_entity_poly.pdbx_seq_one_letter_code
_entity_poly.pdbx_strand_id
1 'polypeptide(L)' 'MAEADKDRAAEERLDKADSHSLPQVFGQARVWASDELFGQHNEILIVHNDQVYRLRRTRNGKLIMCK' A
#
# COMPACT_ATOMS: atom_id res chain seq x y z
N MET A 1 -57.81 -20.74 4.10
CA MET A 1 -56.91 -20.74 5.28
C MET A 1 -55.52 -20.98 4.72
N ALA A 2 -54.86 -19.90 4.27
CA ALA A 2 -53.85 -19.09 5.00
C ALA A 2 -52.51 -19.83 5.02
N GLU A 3 -51.38 -19.31 4.55
CA GLU A 3 -50.92 -17.92 4.37
C GLU A 3 -49.78 -17.90 3.33
N ALA A 4 -49.71 -16.83 2.55
CA ALA A 4 -48.59 -16.50 1.69
C ALA A 4 -47.54 -15.69 2.46
N ASP A 5 -46.35 -15.59 1.87
CA ASP A 5 -45.43 -14.45 2.00
C ASP A 5 -44.65 -14.29 3.31
N LYS A 6 -43.33 -14.56 3.22
CA LYS A 6 -42.38 -13.56 3.73
C LYS A 6 -41.02 -13.70 3.08
N ASP A 7 -40.82 -12.80 2.11
CA ASP A 7 -39.54 -12.15 1.83
C ASP A 7 -38.67 -12.06 3.10
N ARG A 8 -37.47 -12.67 3.05
CA ARG A 8 -36.39 -12.35 3.98
C ARG A 8 -35.18 -11.87 3.18
N ALA A 9 -35.36 -10.65 2.69
CA ALA A 9 -34.43 -9.54 2.82
C ALA A 9 -32.95 -9.91 3.07
N ALA A 10 -32.16 -9.61 2.03
CA ALA A 10 -30.96 -8.78 2.11
C ALA A 10 -30.22 -8.71 3.45
N GLU A 11 -29.09 -9.41 3.52
CA GLU A 11 -27.94 -9.03 4.35
C GLU A 11 -26.71 -9.29 3.48
N GLU A 12 -26.39 -8.40 2.55
CA GLU A 12 -25.63 -7.18 2.79
C GLU A 12 -24.20 -7.46 3.28
N ARG A 13 -23.28 -7.32 2.32
CA ARG A 13 -21.93 -6.77 2.48
C ARG A 13 -21.06 -7.45 3.54
N LEU A 14 -20.19 -8.35 3.09
CA LEU A 14 -18.92 -8.51 3.77
C LEU A 14 -17.75 -8.46 2.78
N ASP A 15 -16.82 -7.56 3.12
CA ASP A 15 -15.41 -7.56 2.76
C ASP A 15 -14.99 -7.17 1.34
N LYS A 16 -15.27 -5.91 1.00
CA LYS A 16 -14.28 -5.08 0.29
C LYS A 16 -13.15 -4.68 1.27
N ALA A 17 -12.48 -5.65 1.88
CA ALA A 17 -11.28 -5.38 2.65
C ALA A 17 -10.06 -5.68 1.76
N ASP A 18 -9.34 -4.60 1.46
CA ASP A 18 -7.91 -4.60 1.23
C ASP A 18 -7.35 -5.49 0.11
N SER A 19 -7.67 -5.11 -1.14
CA SER A 19 -6.86 -5.46 -2.31
C SER A 19 -5.43 -4.86 -2.30
N HIS A 20 -4.92 -4.38 -1.16
CA HIS A 20 -3.58 -3.80 -1.02
C HIS A 20 -2.60 -4.65 -0.22
N SER A 21 -3.02 -5.81 0.31
CA SER A 21 -2.18 -6.61 1.23
C SER A 21 -1.47 -7.78 0.54
N LEU A 22 -0.86 -7.54 -0.62
CA LEU A 22 0.10 -8.48 -1.19
C LEU A 22 1.40 -7.75 -1.51
N PRO A 23 2.51 -8.02 -0.79
CA PRO A 23 3.82 -7.72 -1.34
C PRO A 23 3.99 -8.63 -2.55
N GLN A 24 3.67 -8.12 -3.74
CA GLN A 24 3.99 -8.81 -5.00
C GLN A 24 5.51 -8.96 -5.04
N VAL A 25 5.98 -10.20 -4.90
CA VAL A 25 7.39 -10.53 -4.84
C VAL A 25 7.97 -10.38 -6.24
N PHE A 26 8.41 -9.17 -6.61
CA PHE A 26 9.15 -8.91 -7.85
C PHE A 26 10.61 -9.39 -7.67
N GLY A 27 10.83 -10.71 -7.76
CA GLY A 27 12.15 -11.34 -7.54
C GLY A 27 12.52 -11.50 -6.06
N GLN A 28 13.81 -11.61 -5.72
CA GLN A 28 14.28 -11.70 -4.32
C GLN A 28 14.20 -10.37 -3.55
N ALA A 29 13.71 -9.30 -4.18
CA ALA A 29 13.63 -7.98 -3.57
C ALA A 29 12.33 -7.85 -2.75
N ARG A 30 12.48 -7.37 -1.50
CA ARG A 30 11.33 -7.00 -0.68
C ARG A 30 10.70 -5.73 -1.25
N VAL A 31 9.42 -5.80 -1.59
CA VAL A 31 8.64 -4.62 -2.01
C VAL A 31 8.20 -3.85 -0.77
N TRP A 32 8.38 -2.53 -0.85
CA TRP A 32 7.96 -1.58 0.18
C TRP A 32 7.07 -0.53 -0.47
N ALA A 33 5.97 -0.16 0.18
CA ALA A 33 5.23 1.01 -0.25
C ALA A 33 6.10 2.25 -0.02
N SER A 34 6.06 3.19 -0.95
CA SER A 34 6.83 4.43 -0.77
C SER A 34 6.35 5.18 0.48
N ASP A 35 5.06 5.16 0.80
CA ASP A 35 4.53 5.79 2.03
C ASP A 35 5.11 5.17 3.31
N GLU A 36 5.36 3.85 3.32
CA GLU A 36 6.02 3.18 4.45
C GLU A 36 7.50 3.55 4.55
N LEU A 37 8.17 3.71 3.41
CA LEU A 37 9.58 4.10 3.34
C LEU A 37 9.81 5.53 3.86
N PHE A 38 8.96 6.48 3.44
CA PHE A 38 9.11 7.88 3.83
C PHE A 38 8.45 8.22 5.17
N GLY A 39 7.43 7.46 5.59
CA GLY A 39 6.63 7.76 6.76
C GLY A 39 6.03 9.17 6.68
N GLN A 40 6.34 10.01 7.67
CA GLN A 40 5.90 11.42 7.70
C GLN A 40 6.83 12.38 6.94
N HIS A 41 7.94 11.89 6.42
CA HIS A 41 8.94 12.70 5.72
C HIS A 41 8.73 12.64 4.21
N ASN A 42 9.47 13.46 3.47
CA ASN A 42 9.50 13.42 2.01
C ASN A 42 10.85 12.93 1.46
N GLU A 43 11.79 12.63 2.35
CA GLU A 43 13.11 12.12 2.03
C GLU A 43 13.61 11.15 3.10
N ILE A 44 14.46 10.23 2.70
CA ILE A 44 15.18 9.28 3.57
C ILE A 44 16.63 9.19 3.15
N LEU A 45 17.47 8.78 4.09
CA LEU A 45 18.88 8.51 3.86
C LEU A 45 19.11 7.01 3.93
N ILE A 46 19.81 6.48 2.93
CA ILE A 46 20.17 5.08 2.79
C ILE A 46 21.69 5.01 2.81
N VAL A 47 22.25 4.35 3.83
CA VAL A 47 23.69 4.10 3.88
C VAL A 47 23.99 2.82 3.12
N HIS A 48 24.85 2.91 2.11
CA HIS A 48 25.24 1.79 1.28
C HIS A 48 26.74 1.88 0.96
N ASN A 49 27.53 0.87 1.36
CA ASN A 49 28.98 0.83 1.17
C ASN A 49 29.68 2.12 1.65
N ASP A 50 29.37 2.55 2.88
CA ASP A 50 29.90 3.79 3.52
C ASP A 50 29.45 5.12 2.86
N GLN A 51 28.63 5.05 1.81
CA GLN A 51 28.08 6.22 1.14
C GLN A 51 26.63 6.45 1.57
N VAL A 52 26.29 7.72 1.79
CA VAL A 52 24.92 8.12 2.09
C VAL A 52 24.23 8.48 0.77
N TYR A 53 23.16 7.78 0.47
CA TYR A 53 22.26 8.09 -0.64
C TYR A 53 20.99 8.70 -0.10
N ARG A 54 20.51 9.76 -0.74
CA ARG A 54 19.22 10.36 -0.42
C ARG A 54 18.18 9.91 -1.41
N LEU A 55 17.15 9.22 -0.94
CA LEU A 55 15.93 8.98 -1.72
C LEU A 55 14.90 10.03 -1.31
N ARG A 56 14.26 10.71 -2.26
CA ARG A 56 13.20 11.69 -1.98
C ARG A 56 12.03 11.58 -2.94
N ARG A 57 10.84 11.95 -2.45
CA ARG A 57 9.66 12.20 -3.26
C ARG A 57 9.71 13.61 -3.85
N THR A 58 9.48 13.71 -5.15
CA THR A 58 9.27 14.99 -5.83
C THR A 58 7.82 15.43 -5.72
N ARG A 59 7.56 16.72 -5.95
CA ARG A 59 6.18 17.26 -5.98
C ARG A 59 5.27 16.59 -7.01
N ASN A 60 5.85 16.01 -8.06
CA ASN A 60 5.11 15.26 -9.10
C ASN A 60 4.92 13.77 -8.75
N GLY A 61 5.18 13.37 -7.50
CA GLY A 61 5.00 11.98 -7.04
C GLY A 61 6.08 11.00 -7.52
N LYS A 62 7.11 11.46 -8.24
CA LYS A 62 8.24 10.62 -8.65
C LYS A 62 9.28 10.50 -7.54
N LEU A 63 9.92 9.34 -7.46
CA LEU A 63 11.04 9.07 -6.58
C LEU A 63 12.35 9.43 -7.28
N ILE A 64 13.21 10.18 -6.61
CA ILE A 64 14.55 10.50 -7.09
C ILE A 64 15.55 10.09 -6.02
N MET A 65 16.58 9.36 -6.45
CA MET A 65 17.74 9.03 -5.64
C MET A 65 18.91 9.94 -6.03
N CYS A 66 19.55 10.53 -5.04
CA CYS A 66 20.74 11.36 -5.18
C CYS A 66 21.87 10.79 -4.31
N LYS A 67 23.11 11.01 -4.73
CA LYS A 67 24.31 10.82 -3.91
C LYS A 67 24.59 12.10 -3.10
#